data_AF-A0A7L1DQT6-F1
#
_entry.id   AF-A0A7L1DQT6-F1
#
_cell.length_a   1.000
_cell.length_b   1.000
_cell.length_c   1.000
_cell.angle_alpha   90.00
_cell.angle_beta   90.00
_cell.angle_gamma   90.00
#
_symmetry.space_group_name_H-M   'P 1'
#
loop_
_entity.id
_entity.type
_entity.pdbx_description
1 polymer ?
#
loop_
_entity_poly.entity_id
_entity_poly.type
_entity_poly.pdbx_seq_one_letter_code
_entity_poly.pdbx_strand_id
1 'polypeptide(L)'
;IAGAHMNPAFSLAMCLTGQFPWWKFPIFVVVQTFASFIAAGAVYILYYDAIWHYSNGTLTVSGPRETASIFATYPADSISVANGFLDQVIGTGVLLVGVMGLMDARNKPVPKGLEPVVVALLVLSIECSMGANCGCPLNPARDFGPRLFTYLAGWGPEVFRCVEGRG
;
A
#
# COMPACT_ATOMS: atom_id res chain seq x y z
N ILE A 1 6.63 21.09 -11.61
CA ILE A 1 6.42 19.63 -11.43
C ILE A 1 5.71 19.47 -10.08
N ALA A 2 4.51 18.88 -10.03
CA ALA A 2 3.87 18.59 -8.76
C ALA A 2 4.69 17.50 -8.04
N GLY A 3 4.98 17.66 -6.76
CA GLY A 3 5.73 16.64 -6.01
C GLY A 3 5.11 15.26 -6.19
N ALA A 4 5.94 14.22 -6.27
CA ALA A 4 5.46 12.85 -6.43
C ALA A 4 4.87 12.36 -5.10
N HIS A 5 3.57 12.56 -4.90
CA HIS A 5 2.91 12.16 -3.65
C HIS A 5 2.84 10.63 -3.49
N MET A 6 2.59 9.91 -4.59
CA MET A 6 2.55 8.44 -4.70
C MET A 6 1.65 7.69 -3.70
N ASN A 7 0.92 8.42 -2.85
CA ASN A 7 0.09 7.90 -1.77
C ASN A 7 -1.12 8.84 -1.55
N PRO A 8 -2.36 8.32 -1.65
CA PRO A 8 -3.56 9.10 -1.34
C PRO A 8 -3.60 9.65 0.08
N ALA A 9 -3.11 8.91 1.08
CA ALA A 9 -3.06 9.38 2.46
C ALA A 9 -2.13 10.59 2.62
N PHE A 10 -0.97 10.57 1.97
CA PHE A 10 -0.07 11.72 1.92
C PHE A 10 -0.68 12.90 1.17
N SER A 11 -1.35 12.64 0.05
CA SER A 11 -2.06 13.68 -0.71
C SER A 11 -3.14 14.36 0.13
N LEU A 12 -3.87 13.60 0.94
CA LEU A 12 -4.86 14.12 1.88
C LEU A 12 -4.21 14.95 2.99
N ALA A 13 -3.12 14.48 3.59
CA ALA A 13 -2.37 15.22 4.62
C ALA A 13 -1.86 16.57 4.10
N MET A 14 -1.36 16.61 2.85
CA MET A 14 -0.94 17.84 2.19
C MET A 14 -2.10 18.80 1.93
N CYS A 15 -3.30 18.28 1.62
CA CYS A 15 -4.52 19.10 1.54
C CYS A 15 -4.93 19.69 2.90
N LEU A 16 -4.93 18.86 3.94
CA LEU A 16 -5.31 19.26 5.30
C LEU A 16 -4.35 20.31 5.88
N THR A 17 -3.07 20.27 5.51
CA THR A 17 -2.06 21.25 5.94
C THR A 17 -1.94 22.47 5.03
N GLY A 18 -2.81 22.61 4.03
CA GLY A 18 -2.83 23.75 3.12
C GLY A 18 -1.67 23.78 2.11
N GLN A 19 -0.91 22.68 2.00
CA GLN A 19 0.23 22.56 1.09
C GLN A 19 -0.14 21.99 -0.29
N PHE A 20 -1.38 21.49 -0.46
CA PHE A 20 -1.87 20.97 -1.72
C PHE A 20 -3.33 21.36 -1.99
N PRO A 21 -3.68 21.86 -3.19
CA PRO A 21 -5.03 22.32 -3.47
C PRO A 21 -6.03 21.15 -3.57
N TRP A 22 -7.15 21.28 -2.87
CA TRP A 22 -8.20 20.25 -2.77
C TRP A 22 -8.75 19.77 -4.11
N TRP A 23 -8.85 20.62 -5.13
CA TRP A 23 -9.35 20.21 -6.45
C TRP A 23 -8.43 19.22 -7.17
N LYS A 24 -7.12 19.21 -6.85
CA LYS A 24 -6.17 18.24 -7.43
C LYS A 24 -6.18 16.89 -6.71
N PHE A 25 -6.69 16.85 -5.48
CA PHE A 25 -6.74 15.62 -4.67
C PHE A 25 -7.43 14.45 -5.39
N PRO A 26 -8.68 14.56 -5.87
CA PRO A 26 -9.33 13.42 -6.54
C PRO A 26 -8.60 12.97 -7.80
N ILE A 27 -8.00 13.89 -8.55
CA ILE A 27 -7.19 13.58 -9.74
C ILE A 27 -5.97 12.74 -9.33
N PHE A 28 -5.28 13.13 -8.25
CA PHE A 28 -4.13 12.41 -7.74
C PHE A 28 -4.49 11.01 -7.27
N VAL A 29 -5.60 10.84 -6.55
CA VAL A 29 -6.09 9.52 -6.12
C VAL A 29 -6.34 8.61 -7.33
N VAL A 30 -7.07 9.10 -8.34
CA VAL A 30 -7.38 8.31 -9.54
C VAL A 30 -6.11 7.91 -10.28
N VAL A 31 -5.19 8.85 -10.51
CA VAL A 31 -3.93 8.57 -11.22
C VAL A 31 -3.05 7.60 -10.45
N GLN A 32 -2.93 7.76 -9.13
CA GLN A 32 -2.12 6.87 -8.28
C GLN A 32 -2.69 5.45 -8.26
N THR A 33 -4.01 5.31 -8.07
CA THR A 33 -4.68 4.01 -8.09
C THR A 33 -4.57 3.34 -9.46
N PHE A 34 -4.78 4.08 -10.54
CA PHE A 34 -4.69 3.54 -11.90
C PHE A 34 -3.26 3.12 -12.27
N ALA A 35 -2.26 3.92 -11.89
CA ALA A 35 -0.86 3.55 -12.06
C ALA A 35 -0.51 2.27 -11.28
N SER A 36 -0.99 2.14 -10.03
CA SER A 36 -0.77 0.93 -9.23
C SER A 36 -1.47 -0.30 -9.80
N PHE A 37 -2.66 -0.13 -10.40
CA PHE A 37 -3.35 -1.20 -11.14
C PHE A 37 -2.53 -1.68 -12.34
N ILE A 38 -2.01 -0.76 -13.16
CA ILE A 38 -1.16 -1.12 -14.31
C ILE A 38 0.12 -1.82 -13.85
N ALA A 39 0.75 -1.32 -12.78
CA ALA A 39 1.94 -1.92 -12.22
C ALA A 39 1.69 -3.36 -11.75
N ALA A 40 0.53 -3.64 -11.14
CA ALA A 40 0.14 -5.01 -10.78
C ALA A 40 0.03 -5.91 -12.02
N GLY A 41 -0.57 -5.42 -13.11
CA GLY A 41 -0.61 -6.15 -14.38
C GLY A 41 0.77 -6.44 -14.97
N ALA A 42 1.68 -5.46 -14.92
CA ALA A 42 3.07 -5.65 -15.37
C ALA A 42 3.80 -6.72 -14.54
N VAL A 43 3.64 -6.70 -13.21
CA VAL A 43 4.21 -7.73 -12.32
C VAL A 43 3.60 -9.10 -12.60
N TYR A 44 2.28 -9.18 -12.81
CA TYR A 44 1.61 -10.44 -13.15
C TYR A 44 2.14 -11.04 -14.46
N ILE A 45 2.32 -10.22 -15.50
CA ILE A 45 2.91 -10.67 -16.78
C ILE A 45 4.35 -11.12 -16.58
N LEU A 46 5.15 -10.35 -15.84
CA LEU A 46 6.56 -10.66 -15.58
C LEU A 46 6.74 -11.99 -14.83
N TYR A 47 5.84 -12.30 -13.89
CA TYR A 47 5.88 -13.50 -13.07
C TYR A 47 4.87 -14.58 -13.48
N TYR A 48 4.29 -14.49 -14.68
CA TYR A 48 3.18 -15.34 -15.10
C TYR A 48 3.47 -16.83 -14.91
N ASP A 49 4.56 -17.33 -15.48
CA ASP A 49 4.94 -18.74 -15.40
C ASP A 49 5.22 -19.18 -13.96
N ALA A 50 5.84 -18.31 -13.15
CA ALA A 50 6.17 -18.61 -11.75
C ALA A 50 4.91 -18.70 -10.89
N ILE A 51 3.96 -17.77 -11.06
CA ILE A 51 2.67 -17.76 -10.35
C ILE A 51 1.87 -19.00 -10.75
N TRP A 52 1.77 -19.30 -12.04
CA TRP A 52 1.04 -20.47 -12.53
C TRP A 52 1.63 -21.80 -12.04
N HIS A 53 2.96 -21.93 -12.09
CA HIS A 53 3.65 -23.13 -11.61
C HIS A 53 3.47 -23.32 -10.10
N TYR A 54 3.67 -22.26 -9.29
CA TYR A 54 3.52 -22.33 -7.84
C TYR A 54 2.08 -22.64 -7.41
N SER A 55 1.11 -21.99 -8.04
CA SER A 55 -0.32 -22.12 -7.72
C SER A 55 -0.97 -23.38 -8.30
N ASN A 56 -0.22 -24.20 -9.06
CA ASN A 56 -0.75 -25.33 -9.82
C ASN A 56 -1.95 -24.92 -10.71
N GLY A 57 -1.85 -23.73 -11.30
CA GLY A 57 -2.86 -23.11 -12.15
C GLY A 57 -4.15 -22.67 -11.47
N THR A 58 -4.16 -22.54 -10.14
CA THR A 58 -5.34 -22.10 -9.40
C THR A 58 -5.06 -20.82 -8.62
N LEU A 59 -5.65 -19.71 -9.06
CA LEU A 59 -5.48 -18.40 -8.43
C LEU A 59 -6.39 -18.29 -7.20
N THR A 60 -5.80 -18.38 -6.01
CA THR A 60 -6.53 -18.38 -4.73
C THR A 60 -6.10 -17.22 -3.83
N VAL A 61 -7.03 -16.75 -3.02
CA VAL A 61 -6.84 -15.63 -2.06
C VAL A 61 -6.37 -16.13 -0.70
N SER A 62 -6.67 -17.38 -0.36
CA SER A 62 -6.30 -17.98 0.91
C SER A 62 -5.88 -19.43 0.74
N GLY A 63 -5.09 -19.93 1.69
CA GLY A 63 -4.59 -21.30 1.69
C GLY A 63 -3.08 -21.37 1.46
N PRO A 64 -2.49 -22.57 1.47
CA PRO A 64 -1.04 -22.75 1.49
C PRO A 64 -0.34 -22.35 0.17
N ARG A 65 -1.10 -22.11 -0.89
CA ARG A 65 -0.61 -21.70 -2.21
C ARG A 65 -1.35 -20.47 -2.73
N GLU A 66 -1.87 -19.65 -1.82
CA GLU A 66 -2.45 -18.38 -2.22
C GLU A 66 -1.39 -17.49 -2.88
N THR A 67 -1.84 -16.67 -3.82
CA THR A 67 -0.97 -15.77 -4.60
C THR A 67 -1.52 -14.36 -4.68
N ALA A 68 -2.67 -14.09 -4.05
CA ALA A 68 -3.29 -12.77 -4.08
C ALA A 68 -2.49 -11.77 -3.25
N SER A 69 -1.81 -12.24 -2.19
CA SER A 69 -1.01 -11.41 -1.28
C SER A 69 0.23 -10.78 -1.93
N ILE A 70 0.65 -11.28 -3.09
CA ILE A 70 1.71 -10.68 -3.92
C ILE A 70 1.32 -9.24 -4.32
N PHE A 71 0.03 -9.01 -4.55
CA PHE A 71 -0.47 -7.76 -5.12
C PHE A 71 -1.07 -6.83 -4.07
N ALA A 72 -1.89 -7.36 -3.17
CA ALA A 72 -2.60 -6.61 -2.13
C ALA A 72 -2.39 -7.23 -0.75
N THR A 73 -2.65 -6.49 0.30
CA THR A 73 -2.40 -6.96 1.67
C THR A 73 -3.61 -7.67 2.26
N TYR A 74 -3.38 -8.69 3.08
CA TYR A 74 -4.42 -9.40 3.80
C TYR A 74 -4.00 -9.49 5.27
N PRO A 75 -4.92 -9.29 6.23
CA PRO A 75 -4.59 -9.38 7.65
C PRO A 75 -4.19 -10.83 8.00
N ALA A 76 -3.30 -10.97 8.98
CA ALA A 76 -3.01 -12.28 9.55
C ALA A 76 -4.26 -12.88 10.21
N ASP A 77 -4.36 -14.22 10.22
CA ASP A 77 -5.56 -14.95 10.66
C ASP A 77 -6.01 -14.61 12.10
N SER A 78 -5.10 -14.15 12.97
CA SER A 78 -5.38 -13.76 14.35
C SER A 78 -5.82 -12.31 14.54
N ILE A 79 -5.86 -11.50 13.48
CA ILE A 79 -6.08 -10.05 13.56
C ILE A 79 -7.52 -9.71 13.23
N SER A 80 -8.23 -9.10 14.18
CA SER A 80 -9.57 -8.57 13.96
C SER A 80 -9.55 -7.33 13.07
N VAL A 81 -10.66 -7.05 12.39
CA VAL A 81 -10.83 -5.84 11.57
C VAL A 81 -10.56 -4.56 12.36
N ALA A 82 -11.02 -4.51 13.62
CA ALA A 82 -10.80 -3.36 14.49
C ALA A 82 -9.31 -3.14 14.80
N ASN A 83 -8.56 -4.21 15.08
CA ASN A 83 -7.13 -4.11 15.34
C ASN A 83 -6.36 -3.77 14.05
N GLY A 84 -6.72 -4.36 12.92
CA GLY A 84 -6.14 -4.02 11.62
C GLY A 84 -6.39 -2.57 11.22
N PHE A 85 -7.57 -2.03 11.52
CA PHE A 85 -7.86 -0.60 11.32
C PHE A 85 -6.93 0.28 12.17
N LEU A 86 -6.82 -0.01 13.47
CA LEU A 86 -5.95 0.75 14.37
C LEU A 86 -4.48 0.68 13.94
N ASP A 87 -4.00 -0.51 13.58
CA ASP A 87 -2.67 -0.76 13.04
C ASP A 87 -2.37 0.14 11.84
N GLN A 88 -3.28 0.20 10.87
CA GLN A 88 -3.11 1.03 9.68
C GLN A 88 -3.21 2.52 9.96
N VAL A 89 -4.05 2.95 10.89
CA VAL A 89 -4.11 4.35 11.33
C VAL A 89 -2.79 4.77 11.97
N ILE A 90 -2.25 3.96 12.90
CA ILE A 90 -1.00 4.29 13.58
C ILE A 90 0.17 4.26 12.60
N GLY A 91 0.32 3.18 11.81
CA GLY A 91 1.42 3.05 10.86
C GLY A 91 1.44 4.18 9.83
N THR A 92 0.28 4.51 9.26
CA THR A 92 0.16 5.62 8.30
C THR A 92 0.42 6.96 8.99
N GLY A 93 -0.04 7.14 10.22
CA GLY A 93 0.25 8.33 11.03
C GLY A 93 1.74 8.54 11.24
N VAL A 94 2.48 7.49 11.62
CA VAL A 94 3.94 7.53 11.80
C VAL A 94 4.64 7.89 10.48
N LEU A 95 4.23 7.28 9.36
CA LEU A 95 4.75 7.63 8.03
C LEU A 95 4.53 9.12 7.72
N LEU A 96 3.32 9.63 7.91
CA LEU A 96 2.98 11.02 7.62
C LEU A 96 3.78 11.99 8.50
N VAL A 97 3.84 11.74 9.81
CA VAL A 97 4.63 12.56 10.74
C VAL A 97 6.11 12.56 10.36
N GLY A 98 6.66 11.39 10.02
CA GLY A 98 8.05 11.27 9.60
C GLY A 98 8.35 12.04 8.32
N VAL A 99 7.57 11.82 7.26
CA VAL A 99 7.77 12.51 5.96
C VAL A 99 7.57 14.02 6.10
N MET A 100 6.53 14.46 6.80
CA MET A 100 6.30 15.89 7.01
C MET A 100 7.41 16.52 7.86
N GLY A 101 7.93 15.81 8.86
CA GLY A 101 9.07 16.25 9.65
C GLY A 101 10.35 16.41 8.82
N LEU A 102 10.58 15.53 7.85
CA LEU A 102 11.70 15.62 6.90
C LEU A 102 11.55 16.79 5.92
N MET A 103 10.32 17.14 5.54
CA MET A 103 10.02 18.24 4.62
C MET A 103 9.93 19.61 5.28
N ASP A 104 9.83 19.67 6.61
CA ASP A 104 9.72 20.92 7.36
C ASP A 104 11.07 21.65 7.41
N ALA A 105 11.15 22.79 6.73
CA ALA A 105 12.35 23.64 6.66
C ALA A 105 12.79 24.21 8.02
N ARG A 106 11.93 24.12 9.06
CA ARG A 106 12.27 24.53 10.43
C ARG A 106 13.10 23.47 11.17
N ASN A 107 13.10 22.23 10.68
CA ASN A 107 13.90 21.14 11.23
C ASN A 107 15.32 21.13 10.65
N LYS A 108 16.22 20.36 11.28
CA LYS A 108 17.56 20.14 10.73
C LYS A 108 17.43 19.39 9.40
N PRO A 109 17.96 19.94 8.29
CA PRO A 109 17.74 19.34 6.98
C PRO A 109 18.55 18.05 6.86
N VAL A 110 17.95 17.08 6.17
CA VAL A 110 18.69 15.96 5.60
C VAL A 110 19.68 16.51 4.55
N PRO A 111 20.89 15.93 4.40
CA PRO A 111 21.79 16.31 3.32
C PRO A 111 21.08 16.22 1.97
N LYS A 112 21.23 17.25 1.14
CA LYS A 112 20.56 17.35 -0.15
C LYS A 112 20.82 16.12 -1.03
N GLY A 113 19.77 15.55 -1.59
CA GLY A 113 19.80 14.34 -2.41
C GLY A 113 19.61 13.05 -1.62
N LEU A 114 19.70 13.07 -0.28
CA LEU A 114 19.44 11.89 0.56
C LEU A 114 18.00 11.83 1.07
N GLU A 115 17.14 12.81 0.76
CA GLU A 115 15.75 12.83 1.20
C GLU A 115 14.99 11.55 0.78
N PRO A 116 15.10 11.05 -0.47
CA PRO A 116 14.43 9.81 -0.87
C PRO A 116 14.96 8.58 -0.13
N VAL A 117 16.26 8.56 0.20
CA VAL A 117 16.90 7.45 0.94
C VAL A 117 16.37 7.41 2.36
N VAL A 118 16.27 8.56 3.02
CA VAL A 118 15.74 8.64 4.39
C VAL A 118 14.25 8.27 4.43
N VAL A 119 13.46 8.70 3.44
CA VAL A 119 12.05 8.27 3.32
C VAL A 119 11.94 6.75 3.10
N ALA A 120 12.81 6.17 2.26
CA ALA A 120 12.82 4.71 2.06
C ALA A 120 13.20 3.94 3.34
N LEU A 121 14.20 4.44 4.09
CA LEU A 121 14.57 3.86 5.39
C LEU A 121 13.45 3.99 6.43
N LEU A 122 12.71 5.10 6.42
CA LEU A 122 11.53 5.27 7.26
C LEU A 122 10.48 4.20 6.92
N VAL A 123 10.11 4.04 5.65
CA VAL A 123 9.16 3.00 5.21
C VAL A 123 9.65 1.61 5.63
N LEU A 124 10.91 1.28 5.37
CA LEU A 124 11.52 0.00 5.76
C LEU A 124 11.41 -0.24 7.27
N SER A 125 11.74 0.75 8.09
CA SER A 125 11.65 0.64 9.55
C SER A 125 10.22 0.41 10.05
N ILE A 126 9.22 1.02 9.41
CA ILE A 126 7.81 0.81 9.73
C ILE A 126 7.41 -0.61 9.33
N GLU A 127 7.79 -1.08 8.13
CA GLU A 127 7.49 -2.43 7.67
C GLU A 127 8.12 -3.51 8.59
N CYS A 128 9.37 -3.33 9.00
CA CYS A 128 10.03 -4.27 9.91
C CYS A 128 9.46 -4.28 11.33
N SER A 129 8.86 -3.18 11.79
CA SER A 129 8.35 -3.06 13.17
C SER A 129 6.85 -3.30 13.30
N MET A 130 6.08 -2.99 12.26
CA MET A 130 4.60 -2.98 12.26
C MET A 130 3.98 -3.81 11.12
N GLY A 131 4.79 -4.48 10.28
CA GLY A 131 4.28 -5.24 9.14
C GLY A 131 3.57 -6.55 9.47
N ALA A 132 3.76 -7.10 10.67
CA ALA A 132 3.29 -8.44 11.01
C ALA A 132 1.76 -8.58 11.03
N ASN A 133 1.00 -7.53 11.38
CA ASN A 133 -0.45 -7.62 11.53
C ASN A 133 -1.18 -7.68 10.18
N CYS A 134 -0.87 -6.73 9.29
CA CYS A 134 -1.62 -6.48 8.05
C CYS A 134 -0.71 -6.23 6.83
N GLY A 135 0.59 -6.49 6.91
CA GLY A 135 1.54 -6.26 5.81
C GLY A 135 1.90 -4.78 5.57
N CYS A 136 1.40 -3.85 6.38
CA CYS A 136 1.69 -2.42 6.32
C CYS A 136 1.55 -1.78 4.91
N PRO A 137 0.36 -1.81 4.26
CA PRO A 137 0.20 -1.15 2.97
C PRO A 137 0.44 0.36 3.05
N LEU A 138 0.04 1.04 4.14
CA LEU A 138 0.26 2.48 4.42
C LEU A 138 -0.27 3.47 3.34
N ASN A 139 -0.84 2.93 2.27
CA ASN A 139 -1.08 3.64 1.03
C ASN A 139 -2.32 3.04 0.33
N PRO A 140 -3.44 3.78 0.30
CA PRO A 140 -4.67 3.30 -0.33
C PRO A 140 -4.52 2.92 -1.80
N ALA A 141 -3.69 3.64 -2.59
CA ALA A 141 -3.48 3.31 -4.00
C ALA A 141 -2.70 2.01 -4.18
N ARG A 142 -1.68 1.79 -3.34
CA ARG A 142 -0.81 0.58 -3.33
C ARG A 142 -1.57 -0.70 -2.98
N ASP A 143 -2.70 -0.59 -2.28
CA ASP A 143 -3.52 -1.75 -1.94
C ASP A 143 -4.73 -1.90 -2.88
N PHE A 144 -5.52 -0.83 -3.05
CA PHE A 144 -6.78 -0.91 -3.79
C PHE A 144 -6.59 -1.14 -5.29
N GLY A 145 -5.60 -0.48 -5.92
CA GLY A 145 -5.34 -0.65 -7.36
C GLY A 145 -4.97 -2.09 -7.71
N PRO A 146 -3.96 -2.70 -7.05
CA PRO A 146 -3.60 -4.10 -7.27
C PRO A 146 -4.68 -5.09 -6.87
N ARG A 147 -5.49 -4.80 -5.84
CA ARG A 147 -6.63 -5.64 -5.45
C ARG A 147 -7.73 -5.66 -6.52
N LEU A 148 -7.98 -4.51 -7.15
CA LEU A 148 -8.91 -4.44 -8.29
C LEU A 148 -8.34 -5.20 -9.49
N PHE A 149 -7.03 -5.19 -9.69
CA PHE A 149 -6.39 -6.02 -10.72
C PHE A 149 -6.61 -7.51 -10.46
N THR A 150 -6.32 -8.02 -9.26
CA THR A 150 -6.48 -9.45 -8.96
C THR A 150 -7.94 -9.91 -9.04
N TYR A 151 -8.89 -9.04 -8.65
CA TYR A 151 -10.32 -9.27 -8.87
C TYR A 151 -10.63 -9.58 -10.34
N LEU A 152 -10.13 -8.74 -11.27
CA LEU A 152 -10.38 -8.87 -12.71
C LEU A 152 -9.53 -9.96 -13.37
N ALA A 153 -8.36 -10.26 -12.82
CA ALA A 153 -7.39 -11.20 -13.40
C ALA A 153 -7.67 -12.68 -13.08
N GLY A 154 -8.67 -12.97 -12.23
CA GLY A 154 -9.16 -14.34 -12.01
C GLY A 154 -9.10 -14.87 -10.59
N TRP A 155 -8.64 -14.07 -9.61
CA TRP A 155 -8.76 -14.45 -8.18
C TRP A 155 -10.20 -14.32 -7.66
N GLY A 156 -11.04 -13.57 -8.36
CA GLY A 156 -12.47 -13.48 -8.07
C GLY A 156 -12.83 -12.55 -6.89
N PRO A 157 -14.11 -12.54 -6.47
CA PRO A 157 -14.62 -11.58 -5.49
C PRO A 157 -14.09 -11.77 -4.06
N GLU A 158 -13.42 -12.89 -3.78
CA GLU A 158 -12.84 -13.18 -2.47
C GLU A 158 -11.76 -12.17 -2.06
N VAL A 159 -11.12 -11.50 -3.03
CA VAL A 159 -10.11 -10.46 -2.77
C VAL A 159 -10.65 -9.27 -1.96
N PHE A 160 -11.96 -9.09 -1.87
CA PHE A 160 -12.62 -8.05 -1.07
C PHE A 160 -13.32 -8.57 0.19
N ARG A 161 -13.20 -9.87 0.48
CA ARG A 161 -13.80 -10.47 1.69
C ARG A 161 -12.77 -10.55 2.80
N CYS A 162 -13.20 -10.28 4.03
CA CYS A 162 -12.44 -10.73 5.19
C CYS A 162 -12.52 -12.25 5.25
N VAL A 163 -11.39 -12.93 5.39
CA VAL A 163 -11.37 -14.36 5.70
C VAL A 163 -11.78 -14.50 7.16
N GLU A 164 -13.08 -14.57 7.39
CA GLU A 164 -13.67 -14.74 8.71
C GLU A 164 -13.73 -16.24 9.03
N GLY A 165 -12.93 -16.67 10.01
CA GLY A 165 -13.00 -18.04 10.55
C GLY A 165 -12.00 -19.03 9.97
N ARG A 166 -10.85 -19.14 10.63
CA ARG A 166 -10.03 -20.36 10.67
C ARG A 166 -9.82 -20.75 12.13
N GLY A 167 -10.91 -21.18 12.76
CA GLY A 167 -10.91 -22.05 13.92
C GLY A 167 -11.22 -23.47 13.48
#